data_AF-A0A2U3DP08-F1
#
_entry.id   AF-A0A2U3DP08-F1
#
_cell.length_a   1.000
_cell.length_b   1.000
_cell.length_c   1.000
_cell.angle_alpha   90.00
_cell.angle_beta   90.00
_cell.angle_gamma   90.00
#
_symmetry.space_group_name_H-M   'P 1'
#
loop_
_entity.id
_entity.type
_entity.pdbx_description
1 polymer ?
#
loop_
_entity_poly.entity_id
_entity_poly.type
_entity_poly.pdbx_seq_one_letter_code
_entity_poly.pdbx_strand_id
1 'polypeptide(L)'
;MRAVLPVWRTTPIAALHRESGIPPIAQLLETRRMRFAARLKRVDEAHPLAKRTLQPKPPTIHRSIKLKYQMPHEAFRTRLRRSDQLLPRSTRPLLLPRWFDEHATPLQTASKDESAEDFREWLRSIPRETLIVYSDGSLSTEKAAGYGYVIHRNGLTLTSGSGRLGPAEVFDAEAKGALEGLRAALSLPSPRHIFVSR
;
A
#
# COMPACT_ATOMS: atom_id res chain seq x y z
N MET A 1 7.86 -5.65 38.83
CA MET A 1 7.06 -6.90 38.87
C MET A 1 6.30 -7.03 37.56
N ARG A 2 6.58 -8.07 36.75
CA ARG A 2 5.81 -8.38 35.53
C ARG A 2 4.67 -9.32 35.93
N ALA A 3 3.43 -8.85 35.84
CA ALA A 3 2.26 -9.69 36.05
C ALA A 3 2.13 -10.65 34.86
N VAL A 4 2.42 -11.92 35.08
CA VAL A 4 2.13 -13.01 34.12
C VAL A 4 0.73 -13.53 34.45
N LEU A 5 -0.23 -13.29 33.57
CA LEU A 5 -1.59 -13.82 33.70
C LEU A 5 -1.56 -15.36 33.69
N PRO A 6 -2.31 -16.05 34.56
CA PRO A 6 -2.39 -17.50 34.52
C PRO A 6 -3.24 -17.93 33.32
N VAL A 7 -2.56 -18.27 32.20
CA VAL A 7 -3.15 -18.90 31.01
C VAL A 7 -3.37 -20.39 31.27
N TRP A 8 -4.20 -20.73 32.26
CA TRP A 8 -4.57 -22.11 32.55
C TRP A 8 -6.08 -22.23 32.46
N ARG A 9 -6.58 -22.61 31.26
CA ARG A 9 -7.71 -23.56 31.06
C ARG A 9 -8.35 -23.54 29.66
N THR A 10 -7.90 -22.69 28.74
CA THR A 10 -8.34 -22.82 27.34
C THR A 10 -7.13 -22.83 26.44
N THR A 11 -6.62 -24.02 26.14
CA THR A 11 -5.69 -24.18 25.02
C THR A 11 -6.40 -23.58 23.79
N PRO A 12 -5.84 -22.55 23.14
CA PRO A 12 -6.46 -21.99 21.95
C PRO A 12 -6.26 -23.00 20.82
N ILE A 13 -7.12 -24.02 20.78
CA ILE A 13 -7.07 -25.15 19.85
C ILE A 13 -7.00 -24.64 18.40
N ALA A 14 -7.65 -23.50 18.13
CA ALA A 14 -7.59 -22.86 16.82
C ALA A 14 -6.21 -22.32 16.45
N ALA A 15 -5.43 -21.81 17.41
CA ALA A 15 -4.06 -21.37 17.18
C ALA A 15 -3.14 -22.58 16.95
N LEU A 16 -3.26 -23.62 17.79
CA LEU A 16 -2.50 -24.86 17.62
C LEU A 16 -2.75 -25.53 16.25
N HIS A 17 -4.00 -25.61 15.80
CA HIS A 17 -4.33 -26.16 14.49
C HIS A 17 -3.72 -25.34 13.33
N ARG A 18 -3.61 -24.01 13.47
CA ARG A 18 -2.92 -23.18 12.48
C ARG A 18 -1.41 -23.42 12.48
N GLU A 19 -0.81 -23.54 13.66
CA GLU A 19 0.63 -23.78 13.82
C GLU A 19 1.05 -25.20 13.40
N SER A 20 0.16 -26.18 13.55
CA SER A 20 0.38 -27.58 13.14
C SER A 20 0.45 -27.79 11.61
N GLY A 21 0.13 -26.78 10.81
CA GLY A 21 0.13 -26.87 9.34
C GLY A 21 -1.03 -27.67 8.73
N ILE A 22 -1.83 -28.37 9.54
CA ILE A 22 -2.97 -29.19 9.09
C ILE A 22 -4.24 -28.75 9.87
N PRO A 23 -4.79 -27.57 9.58
CA PRO A 23 -5.98 -27.09 10.27
C PRO A 23 -7.22 -27.90 9.85
N PRO A 24 -8.21 -28.09 10.76
CA PRO A 24 -9.49 -28.71 10.43
C PRO A 24 -10.19 -28.04 9.25
N ILE A 25 -10.97 -28.83 8.49
CA ILE A 25 -11.63 -28.38 7.27
C ILE A 25 -12.50 -27.12 7.46
N ALA A 26 -13.16 -27.00 8.61
CA ALA A 26 -13.98 -25.82 8.94
C ALA A 26 -13.15 -24.52 8.94
N GLN A 27 -11.93 -24.55 9.49
CA GLN A 27 -11.04 -23.40 9.53
C GLN A 27 -10.50 -23.04 8.14
N LEU A 28 -10.20 -24.05 7.32
CA LEU A 28 -9.79 -23.85 5.93
C LEU A 28 -10.90 -23.20 5.10
N LEU A 29 -12.13 -23.69 5.23
CA LEU A 29 -13.30 -23.13 4.55
C LEU A 29 -13.58 -21.70 4.98
N GLU A 30 -13.52 -21.41 6.28
CA GLU A 30 -13.71 -20.06 6.80
C GLU A 30 -12.63 -19.10 6.31
N THR A 31 -11.37 -19.54 6.31
CA THR A 31 -10.25 -18.74 5.78
C THR A 31 -10.43 -18.46 4.30
N ARG A 32 -10.88 -19.45 3.50
CA ARG A 32 -11.20 -19.25 2.08
C ARG A 32 -12.36 -18.28 1.89
N ARG A 33 -13.41 -18.40 2.71
CA ARG A 33 -14.58 -17.49 2.71
C ARG A 33 -14.16 -16.06 3.00
N MET A 34 -13.35 -15.83 4.02
CA MET A 34 -12.83 -14.51 4.40
C MET A 34 -11.92 -13.91 3.33
N ARG A 35 -11.01 -14.69 2.74
CA ARG A 35 -10.14 -14.23 1.63
C ARG A 35 -10.95 -13.85 0.41
N PHE A 36 -11.98 -14.62 0.07
CA PHE A 36 -12.87 -14.31 -1.05
C PHE A 36 -13.66 -13.01 -0.77
N ALA A 37 -14.14 -12.82 0.46
CA ALA A 37 -14.81 -11.59 0.86
C ALA A 37 -13.90 -10.37 0.73
N ALA A 38 -12.69 -10.44 1.28
CA ALA A 38 -11.70 -9.37 1.17
C ALA A 38 -11.39 -9.05 -0.29
N ARG A 39 -11.23 -10.06 -1.16
CA ARG A 39 -10.99 -9.86 -2.59
C ARG A 39 -12.13 -9.14 -3.30
N LEU A 40 -13.37 -9.54 -3.02
CA LEU A 40 -14.56 -8.94 -3.65
C LEU A 40 -14.82 -7.52 -3.15
N LYS A 41 -14.55 -7.26 -1.86
CA LYS A 41 -14.71 -5.95 -1.25
C LYS A 41 -13.55 -5.00 -1.54
N ARG A 42 -12.33 -5.48 -1.80
CA ARG A 42 -11.20 -4.61 -2.20
C ARG A 42 -11.42 -3.85 -3.50
N VAL A 43 -12.23 -4.43 -4.39
CA VAL A 43 -12.58 -3.83 -5.68
C VAL A 43 -13.29 -2.48 -5.46
N ASP A 44 -13.20 -1.55 -6.39
CA ASP A 44 -13.96 -0.30 -6.30
C ASP A 44 -15.48 -0.54 -6.38
N GLU A 45 -16.29 0.35 -5.79
CA GLU A 45 -17.75 0.24 -5.86
C GLU A 45 -18.30 0.43 -7.28
N ALA A 46 -17.67 1.28 -8.10
CA ALA A 46 -18.05 1.49 -9.49
C ALA A 46 -17.64 0.32 -10.40
N HIS A 47 -16.85 -0.63 -9.91
CA HIS A 47 -16.37 -1.75 -10.71
C HIS A 47 -17.50 -2.70 -11.14
N PRO A 48 -17.47 -3.25 -12.37
CA PRO A 48 -18.53 -4.13 -12.88
C PRO A 48 -18.81 -5.37 -12.01
N LEU A 49 -17.79 -5.92 -11.35
CA LEU A 49 -17.98 -7.03 -10.39
C LEU A 49 -18.77 -6.62 -9.15
N ALA A 50 -18.55 -5.41 -8.63
CA ALA A 50 -19.32 -4.90 -7.49
C ALA A 50 -20.78 -4.67 -7.88
N LYS A 51 -21.03 -4.07 -9.06
CA LYS A 51 -22.38 -3.89 -9.61
C LYS A 51 -23.17 -5.19 -9.74
N ARG A 52 -22.50 -6.29 -10.13
CA ARG A 52 -23.12 -7.63 -10.25
C ARG A 52 -23.52 -8.28 -8.92
N THR A 53 -22.99 -7.78 -7.79
CA THR A 53 -23.35 -8.27 -6.45
C THR A 53 -24.52 -7.49 -5.83
N LEU A 54 -24.87 -6.34 -6.40
CA LEU A 54 -25.99 -5.54 -5.90
C LEU A 54 -27.30 -6.33 -5.97
N GLN A 55 -28.08 -6.24 -4.90
CA GLN A 55 -29.44 -6.78 -4.92
C GLN A 55 -30.30 -5.88 -5.82
N PRO A 56 -31.10 -6.46 -6.75
CA PRO A 56 -32.06 -5.69 -7.50
C PRO A 56 -33.05 -5.06 -6.52
N LYS A 57 -33.33 -3.76 -6.72
CA LYS A 57 -34.32 -3.05 -5.93
C LYS A 57 -35.69 -3.72 -6.15
N PRO A 58 -36.48 -3.95 -5.09
CA PRO A 58 -37.84 -4.47 -5.28
C PRO A 58 -38.64 -3.51 -6.16
N PRO A 59 -39.50 -4.02 -7.06
CA PRO A 59 -40.33 -3.17 -7.90
C PRO A 59 -41.30 -2.37 -7.02
N THR A 60 -41.57 -1.12 -7.41
CA THR A 60 -42.63 -0.31 -6.82
C THR A 60 -43.98 -0.87 -7.28
N ILE A 61 -44.84 -1.27 -6.33
CA ILE A 61 -46.15 -1.86 -6.65
C ILE A 61 -47.21 -0.76 -6.74
N HIS A 62 -47.77 -0.57 -7.93
CA HIS A 62 -48.94 0.27 -8.18
C HIS A 62 -50.21 -0.57 -8.13
N ARG A 63 -51.13 -0.24 -7.22
CA ARG A 63 -52.37 -1.03 -6.99
C ARG A 63 -53.30 -1.11 -8.21
N SER A 64 -53.21 -0.14 -9.13
CA SER A 64 -54.01 -0.08 -10.36
C SER A 64 -53.53 -1.01 -11.47
N ILE A 65 -52.34 -1.61 -11.35
CA ILE A 65 -51.75 -2.48 -12.37
C ILE A 65 -51.78 -3.93 -11.85
N LYS A 66 -52.05 -4.93 -12.70
CA LYS A 66 -52.01 -6.33 -12.25
C LYS A 66 -50.58 -6.73 -11.88
N LEU A 67 -50.41 -7.43 -10.75
CA LEU A 67 -49.12 -7.84 -10.19
C LEU A 67 -48.20 -8.55 -11.19
N LYS A 68 -48.77 -9.41 -12.06
CA LYS A 68 -48.04 -10.16 -13.08
C LYS A 68 -47.29 -9.30 -14.11
N TYR A 69 -47.72 -8.05 -14.31
CA TYR A 69 -47.04 -7.10 -15.21
C TYR A 69 -46.02 -6.22 -14.48
N GLN A 70 -46.01 -6.26 -13.14
CA GLN A 70 -45.12 -5.46 -12.29
C GLN A 70 -43.96 -6.27 -11.74
N MET A 71 -44.10 -7.59 -11.65
CA MET A 71 -43.04 -8.47 -11.21
C MET A 71 -42.01 -8.64 -12.33
N PRO A 72 -40.75 -8.23 -12.14
CA PRO A 72 -39.71 -8.54 -13.10
C PRO A 72 -39.54 -10.05 -13.20
N HIS A 73 -39.28 -10.55 -14.41
CA HIS A 73 -38.85 -11.94 -14.59
C HIS A 73 -37.63 -12.20 -13.69
N GLU A 74 -37.62 -13.31 -12.94
CA GLU A 74 -36.54 -13.61 -12.01
C GLU A 74 -35.19 -13.59 -12.75
N ALA A 75 -34.36 -12.57 -12.45
CA ALA A 75 -33.03 -12.50 -13.01
C ALA A 75 -32.22 -13.71 -12.53
N PHE A 76 -31.61 -14.43 -13.48
CA PHE A 76 -30.81 -15.62 -13.19
C PHE A 76 -29.79 -15.34 -12.08
N ARG A 77 -29.86 -16.09 -10.98
CA ARG A 77 -28.94 -15.91 -9.84
C ARG A 77 -27.54 -16.38 -10.22
N THR A 78 -26.65 -15.43 -10.53
CA THR A 78 -25.26 -15.73 -10.86
C THR A 78 -24.54 -16.41 -9.70
N ARG A 79 -23.53 -17.25 -10.00
CA ARG A 79 -22.66 -17.86 -8.98
C ARG A 79 -22.03 -16.80 -8.07
N LEU A 80 -21.65 -15.66 -8.63
CA LEU A 80 -21.08 -14.54 -7.88
C LEU A 80 -22.05 -13.98 -6.82
N ARG A 81 -23.32 -13.76 -7.19
CA ARG A 81 -24.35 -13.25 -6.26
C ARG A 81 -24.67 -14.26 -5.16
N ARG A 82 -24.72 -15.56 -5.48
CA ARG A 82 -24.88 -16.62 -4.47
C ARG A 82 -23.71 -16.65 -3.48
N SER A 83 -22.48 -16.55 -3.98
CA SER A 83 -21.31 -16.48 -3.12
C SER A 83 -21.31 -15.24 -2.24
N ASP A 84 -21.64 -14.05 -2.79
CA ASP A 84 -21.68 -12.80 -2.02
C ASP A 84 -22.68 -12.83 -0.85
N GLN A 85 -23.84 -13.47 -1.04
CA GLN A 85 -24.83 -13.68 0.03
C GLN A 85 -24.32 -14.52 1.20
N LEU A 86 -23.31 -15.37 0.98
CA LEU A 86 -22.71 -16.22 2.02
C LEU A 86 -21.52 -15.56 2.73
N LEU A 87 -21.06 -14.41 2.24
CA LEU A 87 -19.94 -13.69 2.83
C LEU A 87 -20.37 -12.92 4.08
N PRO A 88 -19.47 -12.80 5.06
CA PRO A 88 -19.71 -11.93 6.19
C PRO A 88 -19.83 -10.47 5.73
N ARG A 89 -20.64 -9.68 6.46
CA ARG A 89 -20.67 -8.24 6.27
C ARG A 89 -19.31 -7.67 6.65
N SER A 90 -18.61 -7.09 5.68
CA SER A 90 -17.33 -6.42 5.88
C SER A 90 -17.32 -5.09 5.16
N THR A 91 -16.76 -4.06 5.81
CA THR A 91 -16.60 -2.73 5.23
C THR A 91 -15.71 -2.80 4.00
N ARG A 92 -16.12 -2.15 2.91
CA ARG A 92 -15.28 -1.97 1.72
C ARG A 92 -14.14 -1.01 2.09
N PRO A 93 -12.86 -1.35 1.87
CA PRO A 93 -11.78 -0.40 2.08
C PRO A 93 -11.99 0.80 1.16
N LEU A 94 -11.89 2.01 1.72
CA LEU A 94 -11.85 3.23 0.93
C LEU A 94 -10.56 3.18 0.12
N LEU A 95 -10.69 3.05 -1.20
CA LEU A 95 -9.57 3.27 -2.10
C LEU A 95 -9.30 4.76 -2.05
N LEU A 96 -8.26 5.15 -1.31
CA LEU A 96 -7.74 6.51 -1.42
C LEU A 96 -7.37 6.70 -2.89
N PRO A 97 -7.85 7.76 -3.54
CA PRO A 97 -7.39 8.08 -4.88
C PRO A 97 -5.87 8.10 -4.83
N ARG A 98 -5.24 7.48 -5.83
CA ARG A 98 -3.79 7.57 -5.97
C ARG A 98 -3.51 9.07 -6.12
N TRP A 99 -2.80 9.66 -5.18
CA TRP A 99 -2.27 11.03 -5.31
C TRP A 99 -1.13 10.97 -6.33
N PHE A 100 -1.46 10.65 -7.58
CA PHE A 100 -0.69 11.18 -8.69
C PHE A 100 -1.37 12.48 -9.00
N ASP A 101 -0.64 13.57 -8.87
CA ASP A 101 -1.07 14.84 -9.40
C ASP A 101 -1.37 14.62 -10.89
N GLU A 102 -2.64 14.66 -11.30
CA GLU A 102 -3.01 14.59 -12.73
C GLU A 102 -2.47 15.82 -13.49
N HIS A 103 -2.08 16.86 -12.75
CA HIS A 103 -1.31 18.01 -13.20
C HIS A 103 0.17 17.92 -12.83
N ALA A 104 0.69 16.73 -12.49
CA ALA A 104 2.13 16.51 -12.46
C ALA A 104 2.63 16.94 -13.84
N THR A 105 3.20 18.14 -13.87
CA THR A 105 4.02 18.60 -14.97
C THR A 105 4.98 17.44 -15.26
N PRO A 106 5.28 17.15 -16.54
CA PRO A 106 6.46 16.35 -16.84
C PRO A 106 7.57 16.89 -15.93
N LEU A 107 8.26 16.03 -15.17
CA LEU A 107 9.24 16.37 -14.12
C LEU A 107 10.45 17.19 -14.66
N GLN A 108 10.31 17.81 -15.82
CA GLN A 108 11.33 18.42 -16.64
C GLN A 108 10.73 19.51 -17.56
N THR A 109 9.86 20.39 -17.04
CA THR A 109 9.49 21.63 -17.77
C THR A 109 10.45 22.79 -17.52
N ALA A 110 11.19 22.76 -16.41
CA ALA A 110 12.22 23.74 -16.10
C ALA A 110 13.58 23.31 -16.66
N SER A 111 14.41 24.28 -17.03
CA SER A 111 15.81 24.02 -17.37
C SER A 111 16.55 23.46 -16.13
N LYS A 112 17.66 22.73 -16.34
CA LYS A 112 18.48 22.21 -15.23
C LYS A 112 18.96 23.33 -14.30
N ASP A 113 19.23 24.50 -14.86
CA ASP A 113 19.74 25.66 -14.12
C ASP A 113 18.66 26.31 -13.25
N GLU A 114 17.44 26.44 -13.79
CA GLU A 114 16.28 26.94 -13.05
C GLU A 114 15.91 25.98 -11.90
N SER A 115 15.87 24.67 -12.17
CA SER A 115 15.63 23.65 -11.15
C SER A 115 16.69 23.66 -10.05
N ALA A 116 17.95 23.96 -10.40
CA ALA A 116 19.04 24.06 -9.44
C ALA A 116 18.92 25.31 -8.57
N GLU A 117 18.42 26.44 -9.11
CA GLU A 117 18.20 27.65 -8.32
C GLU A 117 17.01 27.50 -7.38
N ASP A 118 15.88 26.95 -7.85
CA ASP A 118 14.73 26.62 -7.01
C ASP A 118 15.13 25.69 -5.86
N PHE A 119 15.97 24.69 -6.15
CA PHE A 119 16.49 23.79 -5.14
C PHE A 119 17.36 24.54 -4.11
N ARG A 120 18.20 25.49 -4.53
CA ARG A 120 19.00 26.32 -3.60
C ARG A 120 18.12 27.22 -2.75
N GLU A 121 17.08 27.83 -3.31
CA GLU A 121 16.12 28.64 -2.56
C GLU A 121 15.38 27.78 -1.53
N TRP A 122 14.91 26.60 -1.94
CA TRP A 122 14.32 25.62 -1.05
C TRP A 122 15.29 25.21 0.07
N LEU A 123 16.56 24.89 -0.25
CA LEU A 123 17.58 24.58 0.75
C LEU A 123 17.76 25.69 1.79
N ARG A 124 17.66 26.97 1.39
CA ARG A 124 17.71 28.13 2.31
C ARG A 124 16.47 28.23 3.21
N SER A 125 15.32 27.72 2.76
CA SER A 125 14.05 27.75 3.50
C SER A 125 13.95 26.68 4.60
N ILE A 126 14.76 25.61 4.51
CA ILE A 126 14.69 24.46 5.42
C ILE A 126 15.31 24.80 6.78
N PRO A 127 14.72 24.33 7.90
CA PRO A 127 15.34 24.44 9.22
C PRO A 127 16.72 23.79 9.28
N ARG A 128 17.69 24.44 9.94
CA ARG A 128 19.10 23.99 10.02
C ARG A 128 19.29 22.63 10.69
N GLU A 129 18.32 22.18 11.47
CA GLU A 129 18.30 20.88 12.14
C GLU A 129 17.88 19.72 11.23
N THR A 130 17.40 20.02 10.02
CA THR A 130 16.93 19.00 9.06
C THR A 130 18.11 18.22 8.49
N LEU A 131 17.97 16.90 8.46
CA LEU A 131 18.89 16.01 7.77
C LEU A 131 18.48 15.89 6.31
N ILE A 132 19.42 16.12 5.40
CA ILE A 132 19.20 15.99 3.96
C ILE A 132 20.03 14.81 3.48
N VAL A 133 19.36 13.78 3.01
CA VAL A 133 19.96 12.59 2.43
C VAL A 133 19.92 12.74 0.92
N TYR A 134 21.09 12.78 0.28
CA TYR A 134 21.20 12.65 -1.16
C TYR A 134 21.51 11.20 -1.49
N SER A 135 20.73 10.59 -2.38
CA SER A 135 20.98 9.24 -2.87
C SER A 135 21.16 9.23 -4.37
N ASP A 136 22.06 8.39 -4.86
CA ASP A 136 22.29 8.21 -6.29
C ASP A 136 22.46 6.71 -6.60
N GLY A 137 22.14 6.33 -7.84
CA GLY A 137 22.30 4.98 -8.35
C GLY A 137 23.03 5.00 -9.68
N SER A 138 23.95 4.04 -9.83
CA SER A 138 24.79 3.90 -11.02
C SER A 138 24.68 2.48 -11.57
N LEU A 139 24.96 2.34 -12.87
CA LEU A 139 25.05 1.05 -13.53
C LEU A 139 26.39 0.98 -14.27
N SER A 140 27.15 -0.07 -13.97
CA SER A 140 28.38 -0.40 -14.68
C SER A 140 28.08 -0.93 -16.09
N THR A 141 29.05 -0.84 -16.99
CA THR A 141 29.00 -1.44 -18.33
C THR A 141 28.75 -2.96 -18.30
N GLU A 142 29.17 -3.62 -17.22
CA GLU A 142 28.94 -5.05 -16.95
C GLU A 142 27.56 -5.35 -16.34
N LYS A 143 26.62 -4.39 -16.35
CA LYS A 143 25.27 -4.49 -15.74
C LYS A 143 25.28 -4.74 -14.23
N ALA A 144 26.36 -4.39 -13.55
CA ALA A 144 26.39 -4.35 -12.09
C ALA A 144 25.87 -2.99 -11.61
N ALA A 145 24.76 -2.99 -10.87
CA ALA A 145 24.19 -1.76 -10.32
C ALA A 145 24.81 -1.45 -8.94
N GLY A 146 24.97 -0.17 -8.62
CA GLY A 146 25.52 0.28 -7.35
C GLY A 146 24.76 1.49 -6.84
N TYR A 147 24.62 1.61 -5.54
CA TYR A 147 23.98 2.74 -4.89
C TYR A 147 24.95 3.49 -3.99
N GLY A 148 24.71 4.78 -3.83
CA GLY A 148 25.39 5.63 -2.87
C GLY A 148 24.40 6.54 -2.17
N TYR A 149 24.75 6.96 -0.95
CA TYR A 149 24.07 8.04 -0.27
C TYR A 149 25.05 8.88 0.55
N VAL A 150 24.69 10.14 0.76
CA VAL A 150 25.40 11.08 1.62
C VAL A 150 24.39 11.86 2.44
N ILE A 151 24.65 12.01 3.73
CA ILE A 151 23.79 12.73 4.68
C ILE A 151 24.46 14.05 5.03
N HIS A 152 23.73 15.14 4.81
CA HIS A 152 24.13 16.49 5.20
C HIS A 152 23.25 17.03 6.32
N ARG A 153 23.84 17.89 7.15
CA ARG A 153 23.13 18.73 8.11
C ARG A 153 23.76 20.11 8.10
N ASN A 154 22.95 21.14 7.88
CA ASN A 154 23.43 22.53 7.86
C ASN A 154 24.65 22.73 6.94
N GLY A 155 24.64 22.10 5.76
CA GLY A 155 25.74 22.13 4.79
C GLY A 155 26.93 21.20 5.10
N LEU A 156 27.01 20.59 6.28
CA LEU A 156 28.09 19.68 6.66
C LEU A 156 27.74 18.23 6.36
N THR A 157 28.67 17.50 5.74
CA THR A 157 28.56 16.05 5.54
C THR A 157 28.74 15.33 6.87
N LEU A 158 27.74 14.55 7.28
CA LEU A 158 27.80 13.75 8.50
C LEU A 158 28.31 12.34 8.24
N THR A 159 27.75 11.68 7.23
CA THR A 159 28.10 10.30 6.89
C THR A 159 27.71 10.00 5.45
N SER A 160 28.32 8.98 4.88
CA SER A 160 28.01 8.46 3.56
C SER A 160 28.12 6.94 3.57
N GLY A 161 27.50 6.31 2.60
CA GLY A 161 27.56 4.88 2.40
C GLY A 161 27.31 4.51 0.96
N SER A 162 27.76 3.34 0.57
CA SER A 162 27.54 2.80 -0.76
C SER A 162 27.52 1.28 -0.73
N GLY A 163 26.96 0.69 -1.78
CA GLY A 163 26.90 -0.75 -1.93
C GLY A 163 26.65 -1.16 -3.37
N ARG A 164 26.90 -2.44 -3.64
CA ARG A 164 26.58 -3.06 -4.93
C ARG A 164 25.27 -3.83 -4.83
N LEU A 165 24.43 -3.70 -5.83
CA LEU A 165 23.34 -4.63 -6.09
C LEU A 165 23.85 -5.71 -7.04
N GLY A 166 23.17 -6.86 -7.02
CA GLY A 166 23.35 -7.88 -8.05
C GLY A 166 22.78 -7.42 -9.40
N PRO A 167 22.30 -8.34 -10.25
CA PRO A 167 21.58 -7.97 -11.46
C PRO A 167 20.34 -7.14 -11.09
N ALA A 168 20.38 -5.83 -11.38
CA ALA A 168 19.34 -4.87 -11.02
C ALA A 168 19.40 -3.67 -11.97
N GLU A 169 18.31 -2.91 -12.06
CA GLU A 169 18.26 -1.68 -12.86
C GLU A 169 18.80 -0.48 -12.07
N VAL A 170 19.14 0.61 -12.76
CA VAL A 170 19.56 1.88 -12.12
C VAL A 170 18.49 2.34 -11.11
N PHE A 171 17.22 2.18 -11.49
CA PHE A 171 16.08 2.54 -10.65
C PHE A 171 16.06 1.77 -9.32
N ASP A 172 16.37 0.48 -9.35
CA ASP A 172 16.46 -0.34 -8.13
C ASP A 172 17.60 0.13 -7.23
N ALA A 173 18.73 0.52 -7.81
CA ALA A 173 19.87 1.06 -7.08
C ALA A 173 19.55 2.40 -6.44
N GLU A 174 18.88 3.31 -7.13
CA GLU A 174 18.44 4.60 -6.56
C GLU A 174 17.44 4.38 -5.41
N ALA A 175 16.45 3.51 -5.60
CA ALA A 175 15.50 3.16 -4.54
C ALA A 175 16.21 2.54 -3.32
N LYS A 176 17.21 1.69 -3.55
CA LYS A 176 18.03 1.10 -2.49
C LYS A 176 18.90 2.15 -1.79
N GLY A 177 19.48 3.09 -2.54
CA GLY A 177 20.25 4.21 -2.00
C GLY A 177 19.42 5.10 -1.10
N ALA A 178 18.22 5.48 -1.55
CA ALA A 178 17.27 6.26 -0.76
C ALA A 178 16.88 5.55 0.55
N LEU A 179 16.62 4.23 0.47
CA LEU A 179 16.26 3.41 1.63
C LEU A 179 17.39 3.32 2.66
N GLU A 180 18.61 2.99 2.21
CA GLU A 180 19.76 2.85 3.12
C GLU A 180 20.20 4.21 3.67
N GLY A 181 20.11 5.28 2.88
CA GLY A 181 20.36 6.64 3.35
C GLY A 181 19.36 7.10 4.40
N LEU A 182 18.06 6.82 4.22
CA LEU A 182 17.04 7.07 5.24
C LEU A 182 17.32 6.26 6.52
N ARG A 183 17.71 5.00 6.38
CA ARG A 183 18.05 4.14 7.52
C ARG A 183 19.24 4.69 8.30
N ALA A 184 20.27 5.14 7.59
CA ALA A 184 21.43 5.79 8.21
C ALA A 184 21.04 7.10 8.89
N ALA A 185 20.16 7.91 8.30
CA ALA A 185 19.65 9.13 8.92
C ALA A 185 18.89 8.86 10.23
N LEU A 186 18.08 7.80 10.26
CA LEU A 186 17.34 7.38 11.46
C LEU A 186 18.24 6.84 12.58
N SER A 187 19.45 6.37 12.25
CA SER A 187 20.43 5.92 13.24
C SER A 187 21.18 7.06 13.93
N LEU A 188 21.08 8.29 13.41
CA LEU A 188 21.70 9.47 14.01
C LEU A 188 20.91 9.96 15.23
N PRO A 189 21.55 10.66 16.19
CA PRO A 189 20.85 11.19 17.36
C PRO A 189 19.82 12.28 17.00
N SER A 190 18.59 12.10 17.47
CA SER A 190 17.50 13.09 17.41
C SER A 190 17.16 13.65 16.02
N PRO A 191 16.80 12.82 15.03
CA PRO A 191 16.34 13.30 13.73
C PRO A 191 14.94 13.90 13.89
N ARG A 192 14.82 15.24 13.83
CA ARG A 192 13.52 15.93 13.88
C ARG A 192 12.82 15.94 12.53
N HIS A 193 13.58 16.23 11.47
CA HIS A 193 13.10 16.25 10.10
C HIS A 193 14.16 15.59 9.21
N ILE A 194 13.74 14.65 8.37
CA ILE A 194 14.60 13.98 7.38
C ILE A 194 13.98 14.20 6.02
N PHE A 195 14.77 14.71 5.10
CA PHE A 195 14.43 14.81 3.69
C PHE A 195 15.34 13.87 2.90
N VAL A 196 14.77 13.12 1.96
CA VAL A 196 15.52 12.24 1.07
C VAL A 196 15.33 12.75 -0.36
N SER A 197 16.43 13.21 -0.96
CA SER A 197 16.51 13.67 -2.33
C SER A 197 17.17 12.60 -3.20
N ARG A 198 16.61 12.41 -4.39
CA ARG A 198 17.22 11.74 -5.52
C ARG A 198 17.60 12.81 -6.55
#